data_AF-A0A968UVM6-F1
#
_entry.id   AF-A0A968UVM6-F1
#
_cell.length_a   1.000
_cell.length_b   1.000
_cell.length_c   1.000
_cell.angle_alpha   90.00
_cell.angle_beta   90.00
_cell.angle_gamma   90.00
#
_symmetry.space_group_name_H-M   'P 1'
#
loop_
_entity.id
_entity.type
_entity.pdbx_description
1 polymer ?
#
loop_
_entity_poly.entity_id
_entity_poly.type
_entity_poly.pdbx_seq_one_letter_code
_entity_poly.pdbx_strand_id
1 'polypeptide(L)'
;MRMFYLGLTLLLACQWGISQHIETLEANLPNQIGEQYAKDALQIATHYYLMGNYEKAMQHATLAENKANQLSSPELLALALNRQAKILLRMPGS
;
A
#
# COMPACT_ATOMS: atom_id res chain seq x y z
N MET A 1 34.43 -17.65 5.72
CA MET A 1 33.47 -16.54 5.54
C MET A 1 32.73 -16.63 4.20
N ARG A 2 31.94 -17.69 3.96
CA ARG A 2 31.16 -17.87 2.71
C ARG A 2 29.67 -18.18 2.92
N MET A 3 29.24 -18.46 4.16
CA MET A 3 27.83 -18.79 4.46
C MET A 3 26.92 -17.59 4.73
N PHE A 4 27.45 -16.39 4.98
CA PHE A 4 26.62 -15.21 5.26
C PHE A 4 26.07 -14.51 4.01
N TYR A 5 26.64 -14.76 2.82
CA TYR A 5 26.23 -14.08 1.59
C TYR A 5 24.95 -14.65 0.98
N LEU A 6 24.69 -15.96 1.12
CA LEU A 6 23.51 -16.61 0.54
C LEU A 6 22.19 -16.18 1.19
N GLY A 7 22.20 -15.91 2.50
CA GLY A 7 21.01 -15.40 3.19
C GLY A 7 20.69 -13.94 2.84
N LEU A 8 21.74 -13.11 2.70
CA LEU A 8 21.59 -11.71 2.36
C LEU A 8 21.10 -11.51 0.91
N THR A 9 21.56 -12.32 -0.04
CA THR A 9 21.10 -12.23 -1.43
C THR A 9 19.65 -12.69 -1.62
N LEU A 10 19.17 -13.69 -0.86
CA LEU A 10 17.77 -14.12 -0.89
C LEU A 10 16.81 -13.06 -0.33
N LEU A 11 17.19 -12.41 0.77
CA LEU A 11 16.41 -11.33 1.39
C LEU A 11 16.28 -10.12 0.46
N LEU A 12 17.38 -9.75 -0.21
CA LEU A 12 17.39 -8.65 -1.18
C LEU A 12 16.53 -8.99 -2.41
N ALA A 13 16.63 -10.19 -2.97
CA ALA A 13 15.80 -10.58 -4.11
C ALA A 13 14.29 -10.53 -3.80
N CYS A 14 13.90 -10.89 -2.58
CA CYS A 14 12.51 -10.84 -2.13
C CYS A 14 12.00 -9.40 -1.99
N GLN A 15 12.81 -8.49 -1.43
CA GLN A 15 12.47 -7.07 -1.35
C GLN A 15 12.32 -6.42 -2.74
N TRP A 16 13.16 -6.81 -3.70
CA TRP A 16 13.11 -6.28 -5.06
C TRP A 16 11.86 -6.74 -5.81
N GLY A 17 11.48 -8.02 -5.67
CA GLY A 17 10.25 -8.54 -6.28
C GLY A 17 8.98 -7.87 -5.75
N ILE A 18 8.93 -7.58 -4.44
CA ILE A 18 7.79 -6.88 -3.83
C ILE A 18 7.73 -5.41 -4.28
N SER A 19 8.87 -4.71 -4.37
CA SER A 19 8.91 -3.32 -4.86
C SER A 19 8.39 -3.21 -6.29
N GLN A 20 8.87 -4.07 -7.19
CA GLN A 20 8.42 -4.05 -8.59
C GLN A 20 6.93 -4.38 -8.74
N HIS A 21 6.42 -5.31 -7.93
CA HIS A 21 4.99 -5.61 -7.93
C HIS A 21 4.13 -4.40 -7.51
N ILE A 22 4.57 -3.65 -6.50
CA ILE A 22 3.83 -2.47 -6.04
C ILE A 22 3.93 -1.31 -7.02
N GLU A 23 5.09 -1.08 -7.62
CA GLU A 23 5.28 -0.06 -8.66
C GLU A 23 4.40 -0.34 -9.89
N THR A 24 4.31 -1.60 -10.31
CA THR A 24 3.43 -2.00 -11.42
C THR A 24 1.95 -1.90 -11.06
N LEU A 25 1.57 -2.26 -9.83
CA LEU A 25 0.20 -2.03 -9.34
C LEU A 25 -0.16 -0.55 -9.33
N GLU A 26 0.73 0.30 -8.79
CA GLU A 26 0.54 1.74 -8.71
C GLU A 26 0.43 2.39 -10.10
N ALA A 27 1.28 1.97 -11.05
CA ALA A 27 1.21 2.43 -12.44
C ALA A 27 -0.08 2.02 -13.16
N ASN A 28 -0.61 0.84 -12.82
CA ASN A 28 -1.84 0.32 -13.43
C ASN A 28 -3.12 0.81 -12.74
N LEU A 29 -3.02 1.35 -11.52
CA LEU A 29 -4.16 1.78 -10.72
C LEU A 29 -5.14 2.71 -11.47
N PRO A 30 -4.70 3.72 -12.26
CA PRO A 30 -5.61 4.58 -13.01
C PRO A 30 -6.46 3.86 -14.07
N ASN A 31 -6.00 2.70 -14.55
CA ASN A 31 -6.71 1.90 -15.55
C ASN A 31 -7.73 0.94 -14.93
N GLN A 32 -7.75 0.84 -13.60
CA GLN A 32 -8.67 -0.04 -12.89
C GLN A 32 -10.01 0.62 -12.60
N ILE A 33 -11.05 -0.20 -12.49
CA ILE A 33 -12.41 0.24 -12.18
C ILE A 33 -13.00 -0.61 -11.04
N GLY A 34 -14.13 -0.15 -10.52
CA GLY A 34 -14.88 -0.89 -9.50
C GLY A 34 -14.11 -1.12 -8.20
N GLU A 35 -14.41 -2.22 -7.52
CA GLU A 35 -13.80 -2.59 -6.24
C GLU A 35 -12.32 -2.91 -6.34
N GLN A 36 -11.85 -3.39 -7.49
CA GLN A 36 -10.45 -3.78 -7.66
C GLN A 36 -9.53 -2.58 -7.44
N TYR A 37 -9.92 -1.41 -7.99
CA TYR A 37 -9.22 -0.15 -7.75
C TYR A 37 -9.05 0.12 -6.25
N ALA A 38 -10.13 -0.02 -5.47
CA ALA A 38 -10.08 0.28 -4.04
C ALA A 38 -9.19 -0.73 -3.28
N LYS A 39 -9.28 -2.01 -3.64
CA LYS A 39 -8.47 -3.08 -3.02
C LYS A 39 -6.98 -2.88 -3.31
N ASP A 40 -6.63 -2.56 -4.54
CA ASP A 40 -5.24 -2.36 -4.94
C ASP A 40 -4.67 -1.06 -4.34
N ALA A 41 -5.47 0.01 -4.26
CA ALA A 41 -5.10 1.23 -3.53
C ALA A 41 -4.82 0.95 -2.04
N LEU A 42 -5.62 0.11 -1.38
CA LEU A 42 -5.37 -0.30 0.01
C LEU A 42 -4.09 -1.14 0.16
N GLN A 43 -3.76 -1.96 -0.83
CA GLN A 43 -2.54 -2.76 -0.85
C GLN A 43 -1.31 -1.86 -1.01
N ILE A 44 -1.35 -0.91 -1.94
CA ILE A 44 -0.27 0.08 -2.14
C ILE A 44 -0.09 0.94 -0.88
N ALA A 45 -1.20 1.41 -0.28
CA ALA A 45 -1.15 2.15 0.98
C ALA A 45 -0.47 1.35 2.11
N THR A 46 -0.80 0.06 2.21
CA THR A 46 -0.19 -0.84 3.20
C THR A 46 1.31 -1.01 2.93
N HIS A 47 1.72 -1.15 1.68
CA HIS A 47 3.13 -1.24 1.33
C HIS A 47 3.90 0.01 1.74
N TYR A 48 3.43 1.20 1.37
CA TYR A 48 4.10 2.45 1.72
C TYR A 48 4.14 2.70 3.24
N TYR A 49 3.10 2.28 3.97
CA TYR A 49 3.11 2.31 5.43
C TYR A 49 4.25 1.45 6.01
N LEU A 50 4.45 0.23 5.48
CA LEU A 50 5.52 -0.67 5.93
C LEU A 50 6.92 -0.13 5.58
N MET A 51 7.03 0.64 4.50
CA MET A 51 8.25 1.34 4.10
C MET A 51 8.50 2.62 4.93
N GLY A 52 7.59 3.01 5.82
CA GLY A 52 7.66 4.25 6.59
C GLY A 52 7.35 5.51 5.76
N ASN A 53 6.91 5.35 4.50
CA ASN A 53 6.47 6.46 3.67
C ASN A 53 4.99 6.77 3.94
N TYR A 54 4.75 7.41 5.09
CA TYR A 54 3.39 7.70 5.56
C TYR A 54 2.63 8.68 4.66
N GLU A 55 3.32 9.57 3.96
CA GLU A 55 2.70 10.51 3.02
C GLU A 55 2.08 9.75 1.83
N LYS A 56 2.86 8.91 1.14
CA LYS A 56 2.33 8.08 0.06
C LYS A 56 1.30 7.08 0.56
N ALA A 57 1.51 6.51 1.74
CA ALA A 57 0.53 5.62 2.36
C ALA A 57 -0.83 6.32 2.52
N MET A 58 -0.82 7.58 2.99
CA MET A 58 -2.02 8.39 3.16
C MET A 58 -2.69 8.66 1.81
N GLN A 59 -1.92 9.10 0.81
CA GLN A 59 -2.45 9.37 -0.54
C GLN A 59 -3.24 8.19 -1.09
N HIS A 60 -2.67 6.98 -1.03
CA HIS A 60 -3.32 5.77 -1.54
C HIS A 60 -4.51 5.31 -0.67
N ALA A 61 -4.45 5.52 0.64
CA ALA A 61 -5.58 5.25 1.52
C ALA A 61 -6.76 6.21 1.27
N THR A 62 -6.50 7.46 0.91
CA THR A 62 -7.52 8.44 0.48
C THR A 62 -8.11 8.07 -0.89
N LEU A 63 -7.30 7.59 -1.84
CA LEU A 63 -7.82 7.08 -3.12
C LEU A 63 -8.80 5.91 -2.91
N ALA A 64 -8.45 4.98 -2.01
CA ALA A 64 -9.33 3.86 -1.66
C ALA A 64 -10.64 4.34 -1.01
N GLU A 65 -10.58 5.31 -0.09
CA GLU A 65 -11.76 5.92 0.53
C GLU A 65 -12.68 6.56 -0.51
N ASN A 66 -12.13 7.39 -1.39
CA ASN A 66 -12.88 8.06 -2.45
C ASN A 66 -13.59 7.05 -3.33
N LYS A 67 -12.90 5.96 -3.70
CA LYS A 67 -13.51 4.89 -4.49
C LYS A 67 -14.59 4.14 -3.72
N ALA A 68 -14.36 3.83 -2.45
CA ALA A 68 -15.35 3.17 -1.60
C ALA A 68 -16.64 3.99 -1.47
N ASN A 69 -16.52 5.31 -1.32
CA ASN A 69 -17.64 6.25 -1.31
C ASN A 69 -18.40 6.24 -2.65
N GLN A 70 -17.68 6.30 -3.78
CA GLN A 70 -18.29 6.21 -5.11
C GLN A 70 -19.06 4.90 -5.32
N LEU A 71 -18.56 3.80 -4.77
CA LEU A 71 -19.18 2.48 -4.85
C LEU A 71 -20.28 2.27 -3.80
N SER A 72 -20.47 3.19 -2.85
CA SER A 72 -21.32 3.01 -1.67
C SER A 72 -20.99 1.71 -0.91
N SER A 73 -19.70 1.37 -0.82
CA SER A 73 -19.21 0.15 -0.15
C SER A 73 -18.75 0.44 1.27
N PRO A 74 -19.58 0.15 2.30
CA PRO A 74 -19.21 0.43 3.70
C PRO A 74 -18.02 -0.42 4.18
N GLU A 75 -17.85 -1.63 3.63
CA GLU A 75 -16.73 -2.50 3.95
C GLU A 75 -15.40 -1.89 3.50
N LEU A 76 -15.31 -1.47 2.22
CA LEU A 76 -14.12 -0.83 1.68
C LEU A 76 -13.83 0.50 2.37
N LEU A 77 -14.89 1.25 2.72
CA LEU A 77 -14.76 2.51 3.46
C LEU A 77 -14.15 2.26 4.85
N ALA A 78 -14.65 1.28 5.60
CA ALA A 78 -14.12 0.92 6.90
C ALA A 78 -12.64 0.50 6.83
N LEU A 79 -12.27 -0.27 5.80
CA LEU A 79 -10.87 -0.65 5.57
C LEU A 79 -9.98 0.56 5.27
N ALA A 80 -10.43 1.48 4.42
CA ALA A 80 -9.70 2.70 4.09
C ALA A 80 -9.48 3.59 5.32
N LEU A 81 -10.53 3.86 6.09
CA LEU A 81 -10.44 4.65 7.32
C LEU A 81 -9.53 3.98 8.37
N ASN A 82 -9.59 2.65 8.50
CA ASN A 82 -8.67 1.92 9.36
C ASN A 82 -7.20 2.08 8.94
N ARG A 83 -6.91 2.11 7.62
CA ARG A 83 -5.56 2.36 7.13
C ARG A 83 -5.11 3.78 7.43
N GLN A 84 -5.94 4.78 7.15
CA GLN A 84 -5.63 6.18 7.47
C GLN A 84 -5.34 6.36 8.96
N ALA A 85 -6.16 5.78 9.85
CA ALA A 85 -5.94 5.82 11.29
C ALA A 85 -4.58 5.22 11.69
N LYS A 86 -4.22 4.04 11.15
CA LYS A 86 -2.91 3.42 11.41
C LYS A 86 -1.75 4.30 10.92
N ILE A 87 -1.90 4.93 9.77
CA ILE A 87 -0.89 5.83 9.20
C ILE A 87 -0.71 7.04 10.10
N LEU A 88 -1.80 7.70 10.50
CA LEU A 88 -1.74 8.88 11.39
C LEU A 88 -1.03 8.56 12.71
N LEU A 89 -1.35 7.42 13.35
CA LEU A 89 -0.69 7.00 14.59
C LEU A 89 0.84 6.84 14.48
N ARG A 90 1.38 6.71 13.27
CA ARG A 90 2.82 6.58 13.02
C ARG A 90 3.44 7.82 12.38
N MET A 91 2.61 8.74 11.88
CA MET A 91 3.08 9.94 11.19
C MET A 91 3.65 10.92 12.24
N PRO A 92 4.93 11.32 12.10
CA PRO A 92 5.55 12.25 13.05
C PRO A 92 4.91 13.64 12.91
N GLY A 93 4.37 14.15 14.02
CA GLY A 93 3.75 15.48 14.09
C GLY A 93 2.27 15.53 13.69
N SER A 94 1.57 14.39 13.72
CA SER A 94 0.10 14.33 13.63
C SER A 94 -0.61 14.83 14.89
#